data_AF-A0A495TQT0-F1
#
_entry.id   AF-A0A495TQT0-F1
#
_cell.length_a   1.000
_cell.length_b   1.000
_cell.length_c   1.000
_cell.angle_alpha   90.00
_cell.angle_beta   90.00
_cell.angle_gamma   90.00
#
_symmetry.space_group_name_H-M   'P 1'
#
loop_
_entity.id
_entity.type
_entity.pdbx_description
1 polymer ?
#
loop_
_entity_poly.entity_id
_entity_poly.type
_entity_poly.pdbx_seq_one_letter_code
_entity_poly.pdbx_strand_id
1 'polypeptide(L)'
;MRLADFILRNMESIVAQWEAFAATLVPAAAGMESLALRDHAQQILEAVAKDLRTSQTRDAQHQESLGRAPVPVDAPETAAQTHAILRARGGFNIKQLVAEYRALRASVLRLWMEDCQPNAPDLDDVIRFNEAIDQALAESVGFFSEQVDQARNLFLGMLGHDLRSPLQTIQVTASYLAALNAGERVSGAAARLMRSGARMQSLLDDLCDYNRTRLGFGINVIPASVNLADVFADELDQLRAVHPDRQIELELHGDAQGVWDGQRLQQLLGNLVLNADRYGAPDSPVRVVVTGDEAEVRVEVRNSGPGIERSLLKRIFDPLQRGPDRENGRDGEGSLGLGLYIASEIAKAHHGTIEARSDETETAFTVRLPRST
;
A
#
# COMPACT_ATOMS: atom_id res chain seq x y z
N MET A 1 30.05 -16.96 30.46
CA MET A 1 29.19 -15.78 30.74
C MET A 1 27.75 -16.21 30.58
N ARG A 2 26.80 -15.76 31.42
CA ARG A 2 25.38 -16.06 31.22
C ARG A 2 24.88 -15.42 29.93
N LEU A 3 23.92 -16.04 29.26
CA LEU A 3 23.42 -15.59 27.95
C LEU A 3 22.77 -14.19 28.02
N ALA A 4 22.07 -13.87 29.12
CA ALA A 4 21.48 -12.55 29.31
C ALA A 4 22.53 -11.43 29.28
N ASP A 5 23.68 -11.63 29.91
CA ASP A 5 24.77 -10.65 29.93
C ASP A 5 25.44 -10.55 28.56
N PHE A 6 25.59 -11.69 27.87
CA PHE A 6 26.10 -11.74 26.51
C PHE A 6 25.24 -10.90 25.56
N ILE A 7 23.91 -11.09 25.57
CA ILE A 7 22.98 -10.37 24.70
C ILE A 7 23.10 -8.86 24.90
N LEU A 8 23.07 -8.39 26.15
CA LEU A 8 23.16 -6.96 26.46
C LEU A 8 24.51 -6.36 26.08
N ARG A 9 25.60 -7.12 26.24
CA ARG A 9 26.95 -6.66 25.88
C ARG A 9 27.17 -6.61 24.36
N ASN A 10 26.55 -7.51 23.61
CA ASN A 10 26.76 -7.68 22.17
C ASN A 10 25.56 -7.21 21.33
N MET A 11 24.67 -6.38 21.91
CA MET A 11 23.43 -5.94 21.30
C MET A 11 23.61 -5.44 19.87
N GLU A 12 24.54 -4.49 19.67
CA GLU A 12 24.77 -3.89 18.35
C GLU A 12 25.22 -4.92 17.31
N SER A 13 26.09 -5.86 17.69
CA SER A 13 26.54 -6.92 16.77
C SER A 13 25.40 -7.86 16.40
N ILE A 14 24.49 -8.16 17.33
CA ILE A 14 23.35 -9.03 17.08
C ILE A 14 22.34 -8.32 16.18
N VAL A 15 22.01 -7.06 16.49
CA VAL A 15 21.07 -6.22 15.71
C VAL A 15 21.61 -5.96 14.30
N ALA A 16 22.92 -5.76 14.13
CA ALA A 16 23.52 -5.64 12.81
C ALA A 16 23.38 -6.92 11.95
N GLN A 17 23.49 -8.11 12.56
CA GLN A 17 23.24 -9.37 11.85
C GLN A 17 21.75 -9.55 11.51
N TRP A 18 20.85 -9.13 12.39
CA TRP A 18 19.42 -9.09 12.12
C TRP A 18 19.11 -8.21 10.91
N GLU A 19 19.62 -6.97 10.90
CA GLU A 19 19.44 -6.01 9.81
C GLU A 19 19.94 -6.59 8.49
N ALA A 20 21.17 -7.12 8.48
CA ALA A 20 21.77 -7.72 7.29
C ALA A 20 20.90 -8.86 6.73
N PHE A 21 20.29 -9.68 7.60
CA PHE A 21 19.37 -10.73 7.18
C PHE A 21 18.03 -10.14 6.68
N ALA A 22 17.42 -9.24 7.42
CA ALA A 22 16.14 -8.63 7.08
C ALA A 22 16.19 -7.93 5.71
N ALA A 23 17.31 -7.25 5.40
CA ALA A 23 17.56 -6.62 4.10
C ALA A 23 17.50 -7.60 2.92
N THR A 24 17.69 -8.91 3.14
CA THR A 24 17.60 -9.94 2.10
C THR A 24 16.15 -10.34 1.76
N LEU A 25 15.17 -9.94 2.56
CA LEU A 25 13.76 -10.35 2.43
C LEU A 25 13.00 -9.51 1.39
N VAL A 26 13.49 -9.52 0.15
CA VAL A 26 12.92 -8.83 -1.00
C VAL A 26 11.66 -9.57 -1.50
N PRO A 27 10.59 -8.88 -1.98
CA PRO A 27 10.48 -7.43 -2.17
C PRO A 27 10.09 -6.63 -0.92
N ALA A 28 9.65 -7.27 0.17
CA ALA A 28 9.13 -6.57 1.34
C ALA A 28 10.16 -5.62 1.99
N ALA A 29 11.44 -6.01 2.02
CA ALA A 29 12.53 -5.19 2.54
C ALA A 29 13.07 -4.15 1.53
N ALA A 30 12.59 -4.13 0.28
CA ALA A 30 13.11 -3.25 -0.76
C ALA A 30 12.78 -1.78 -0.42
N GLY A 31 13.81 -0.95 -0.25
CA GLY A 31 13.66 0.47 0.05
C GLY A 31 13.45 0.80 1.53
N MET A 32 13.50 -0.18 2.44
CA MET A 32 13.48 0.09 3.88
C MET A 32 14.83 0.66 4.33
N GLU A 33 14.79 1.74 5.12
CA GLU A 33 15.98 2.29 5.78
C GLU A 33 16.44 1.40 6.94
N SER A 34 17.72 1.51 7.32
CA SER A 34 18.35 0.77 8.42
C SER A 34 17.52 0.79 9.72
N LEU A 35 17.01 1.97 10.09
CA LEU A 35 16.17 2.14 11.29
C LEU A 35 14.92 1.26 11.24
N ALA A 36 14.26 1.18 10.08
CA ALA A 36 13.05 0.39 9.89
C ALA A 36 13.34 -1.12 9.83
N LEU A 37 14.53 -1.52 9.38
CA LEU A 37 14.97 -2.92 9.37
C LEU A 37 15.35 -3.42 10.77
N ARG A 38 16.02 -2.59 11.57
CA ARG A 38 16.43 -2.87 12.96
C ARG A 38 15.29 -2.77 13.96
N ASP A 39 14.15 -2.25 13.52
CA ASP A 39 13.10 -1.79 14.39
C ASP A 39 12.58 -2.87 15.36
N HIS A 40 12.47 -2.48 16.63
CA HIS A 40 12.06 -3.33 17.77
C HIS A 40 12.94 -4.56 18.07
N ALA A 41 13.96 -4.89 17.24
CA ALA A 41 14.84 -6.03 17.48
C ALA A 41 15.61 -5.90 18.81
N GLN A 42 16.07 -4.68 19.14
CA GLN A 42 16.72 -4.39 20.41
C GLN A 42 15.77 -4.62 21.60
N GLN A 43 14.55 -4.10 21.53
CA GLN A 43 13.56 -4.19 22.60
C GLN A 43 13.11 -5.65 22.81
N ILE A 44 13.00 -6.44 21.75
CA ILE A 44 12.76 -7.89 21.82
C ILE A 44 13.91 -8.57 22.59
N LEU A 45 15.16 -8.27 22.22
CA LEU A 45 16.34 -8.85 22.89
C LEU A 45 16.47 -8.41 24.36
N GLU A 46 16.12 -7.17 24.68
CA GLU A 46 16.07 -6.66 26.06
C GLU A 46 14.99 -7.38 26.88
N ALA A 47 13.82 -7.63 26.30
CA ALA A 47 12.76 -8.40 26.94
C ALA A 47 13.22 -9.85 27.21
N VAL A 48 13.87 -10.50 26.23
CA VAL A 48 14.43 -11.85 26.37
C VAL A 48 15.55 -11.88 27.43
N ALA A 49 16.47 -10.92 27.43
CA ALA A 49 17.53 -10.85 28.43
C ALA A 49 17.00 -10.60 29.85
N LYS A 50 15.92 -9.82 29.97
CA LYS A 50 15.21 -9.61 31.24
C LYS A 50 14.56 -10.91 31.72
N ASP A 51 13.89 -11.62 30.83
CA ASP A 51 13.25 -12.91 31.14
C ASP A 51 14.26 -13.96 31.63
N LEU A 52 15.38 -14.11 30.92
CA LEU A 52 16.50 -15.00 31.30
C LEU A 52 17.04 -14.74 32.72
N ARG A 53 16.95 -13.50 33.21
CA ARG A 53 17.40 -13.11 34.56
C ARG A 53 16.36 -13.37 35.65
N THR A 54 15.11 -13.67 35.29
CA THR A 54 14.05 -13.94 36.28
C THR A 54 14.14 -15.37 36.82
N SER A 55 13.90 -15.52 38.13
CA SER A 55 13.82 -16.85 38.75
C SER A 55 12.41 -17.42 38.60
N GLN A 56 12.19 -18.24 37.57
CA GLN A 56 10.95 -19.00 37.41
C GLN A 56 11.00 -20.37 38.10
N THR A 57 9.86 -20.84 38.60
CA THR A 57 9.67 -22.21 39.07
C THR A 57 9.48 -23.17 37.89
N ARG A 58 9.78 -24.46 38.07
CA ARG A 58 9.56 -25.49 37.02
C ARG A 58 8.12 -25.55 36.52
N ASP A 59 7.15 -25.32 37.39
CA ASP A 59 5.73 -25.29 37.01
C ASP A 59 5.40 -24.06 36.16
N ALA A 60 5.97 -22.89 36.48
CA ALA A 60 5.81 -21.68 35.67
C ALA A 60 6.44 -21.86 34.28
N GLN A 61 7.65 -22.41 34.22
CA GLN A 61 8.34 -22.74 32.97
C GLN A 61 7.53 -23.74 32.12
N HIS A 62 6.92 -24.75 32.75
CA HIS A 62 6.07 -25.70 32.04
C HIS A 62 4.78 -25.03 31.48
N GLN A 63 4.14 -24.14 32.22
CA GLN A 63 2.95 -23.43 31.72
C GLN A 63 3.28 -22.44 30.60
N GLU A 64 4.43 -21.77 30.67
CA GLU A 64 4.93 -20.91 29.57
C GLU A 64 5.22 -21.72 28.31
N SER A 65 5.86 -22.89 28.42
CA SER A 65 6.10 -23.78 27.27
C SER A 65 4.81 -24.25 26.59
N LEU A 66 3.69 -24.23 27.30
CA LEU A 66 2.35 -24.58 26.79
C LEU A 66 1.56 -23.35 26.30
N GLY A 67 2.12 -22.14 26.34
CA GLY A 67 1.46 -20.90 25.95
C GLY A 67 0.33 -20.47 26.89
N ARG A 68 0.38 -20.87 28.18
CA ARG A 68 -0.68 -20.62 29.18
C ARG A 68 -0.35 -19.53 30.20
N ALA A 69 0.70 -18.74 29.94
CA ALA A 69 1.07 -17.64 30.81
C ALA A 69 -0.04 -16.58 30.82
N PRO A 70 -0.45 -16.05 31.99
CA PRO A 70 -1.46 -15.02 32.08
C PRO A 70 -0.94 -13.71 31.48
N VAL A 71 -1.54 -13.27 30.37
CA VAL A 71 -1.31 -11.94 29.78
C VAL A 71 -2.23 -10.93 30.47
N PRO A 72 -1.71 -9.84 31.08
CA PRO A 72 -2.55 -8.82 31.68
C PRO A 72 -3.44 -8.14 30.63
N VAL A 73 -4.72 -7.94 30.96
CA VAL A 73 -5.77 -7.44 30.04
C VAL A 73 -5.50 -6.01 29.53
N ASP A 74 -4.67 -5.22 30.23
CA ASP A 74 -4.33 -3.83 29.89
C ASP A 74 -2.81 -3.60 29.73
N ALA A 75 -2.04 -4.63 29.41
CA ALA A 75 -0.60 -4.44 29.17
C ALA A 75 -0.37 -3.64 27.87
N PRO A 76 0.57 -2.67 27.87
CA PRO A 76 0.99 -2.02 26.62
C PRO A 76 1.52 -3.06 25.63
N GLU A 77 1.39 -2.78 24.33
CA GLU A 77 1.86 -3.68 23.27
C GLU A 77 3.32 -4.09 23.51
N THR A 78 3.61 -5.38 23.40
CA THR A 78 4.98 -5.87 23.53
C THR A 78 5.79 -5.50 22.30
N ALA A 79 7.12 -5.43 22.42
CA ALA A 79 7.99 -5.15 21.28
C ALA A 79 7.80 -6.15 20.13
N ALA A 80 7.49 -7.41 20.45
CA ALA A 80 7.15 -8.45 19.48
C ALA A 80 5.83 -8.15 18.74
N GLN A 81 4.80 -7.70 19.46
CA GLN A 81 3.52 -7.28 18.88
C GLN A 81 3.68 -6.06 17.96
N THR A 82 4.37 -5.01 18.43
CA THR A 82 4.61 -3.81 17.61
C THR A 82 5.46 -4.14 16.38
N HIS A 83 6.48 -4.98 16.52
CA HIS A 83 7.27 -5.48 15.39
C HIS A 83 6.38 -6.20 14.36
N ALA A 84 5.50 -7.10 14.79
CA ALA A 84 4.57 -7.81 13.91
C ALA A 84 3.62 -6.87 13.16
N ILE A 85 3.07 -5.86 13.84
CA ILE A 85 2.19 -4.85 13.23
C ILE A 85 2.94 -4.08 12.13
N LEU A 86 4.17 -3.66 12.40
CA LEU A 86 4.98 -2.91 11.45
C LEU A 86 5.40 -3.75 10.24
N ARG A 87 5.73 -5.04 10.45
CA ARG A 87 5.98 -5.98 9.35
C ARG A 87 4.74 -6.26 8.50
N ALA A 88 3.58 -6.43 9.12
CA ALA A 88 2.31 -6.57 8.39
C ALA A 88 1.99 -5.34 7.52
N ARG A 89 2.23 -4.13 8.05
CA ARG A 89 2.06 -2.87 7.32
C ARG A 89 3.12 -2.66 6.24
N GLY A 90 4.35 -3.13 6.49
CA GLY A 90 5.48 -3.09 5.55
C GLY A 90 5.42 -4.14 4.44
N GLY A 91 4.34 -4.92 4.33
CA GLY A 91 4.14 -5.88 3.24
C GLY A 91 4.90 -7.21 3.40
N PHE A 92 5.42 -7.49 4.59
CA PHE A 92 6.01 -8.81 4.89
C PHE A 92 4.91 -9.86 4.89
N ASN A 93 5.26 -11.10 4.55
CA ASN A 93 4.42 -12.25 4.78
C ASN A 93 4.84 -13.00 6.05
N ILE A 94 3.95 -13.86 6.55
CA ILE A 94 4.19 -14.63 7.78
C ILE A 94 5.46 -15.49 7.73
N LYS A 95 5.85 -16.01 6.56
CA LYS A 95 7.08 -16.81 6.42
C LYS A 95 8.33 -15.96 6.59
N GLN A 96 8.31 -14.72 6.09
CA GLN A 96 9.39 -13.76 6.26
C GLN A 96 9.55 -13.35 7.73
N LEU A 97 8.44 -13.03 8.41
CA LEU A 97 8.43 -12.75 9.85
C LEU A 97 9.04 -13.91 10.66
N VAL A 98 8.60 -15.14 10.42
CA VAL A 98 9.16 -16.34 11.06
C VAL A 98 10.65 -16.51 10.74
N ALA A 99 11.07 -16.15 9.53
CA ALA A 99 12.46 -16.24 9.12
C ALA A 99 13.36 -15.25 9.88
N GLU A 100 12.89 -14.03 10.17
CA GLU A 100 13.62 -13.04 10.98
C GLU A 100 13.93 -13.58 12.39
N TYR A 101 12.91 -14.13 13.09
CA TYR A 101 13.10 -14.76 14.40
C TYR A 101 14.05 -15.97 14.36
N ARG A 102 13.96 -16.78 13.29
CA ARG A 102 14.87 -17.91 13.10
C ARG A 102 16.31 -17.45 12.92
N ALA A 103 16.53 -16.40 12.13
CA ALA A 103 17.85 -15.81 11.91
C ALA A 103 18.40 -15.22 13.21
N LEU A 104 17.60 -14.49 13.98
CA LEU A 104 18.00 -13.94 15.27
C LEU A 104 18.49 -15.01 16.23
N ARG A 105 17.67 -16.06 16.43
CA ARG A 105 18.01 -17.17 17.32
C ARG A 105 19.33 -17.81 16.92
N ALA A 106 19.53 -18.04 15.62
CA ALA A 106 20.76 -18.61 15.10
C ALA A 106 21.97 -17.68 15.29
N SER A 107 21.81 -16.36 15.12
CA SER A 107 22.87 -15.38 15.35
C SER A 107 23.28 -15.29 16.82
N VAL A 108 22.30 -15.16 17.74
CA VAL A 108 22.57 -15.07 19.18
C VAL A 108 23.29 -16.31 19.69
N LEU A 109 22.77 -17.50 19.39
CA LEU A 109 23.36 -18.75 19.88
C LEU A 109 24.76 -18.98 19.31
N ARG A 110 24.98 -18.71 18.02
CA ARG A 110 26.29 -18.88 17.37
C ARG A 110 27.33 -17.95 17.99
N LEU A 111 27.03 -16.66 18.08
CA LEU A 111 27.96 -15.67 18.64
C LEU A 111 28.27 -15.97 20.12
N TRP A 112 27.26 -16.42 20.88
CA TRP A 112 27.46 -16.76 22.30
C TRP A 112 28.30 -18.03 22.48
N MET A 113 28.08 -19.06 21.64
CA MET A 113 28.88 -20.28 21.66
C MET A 113 30.35 -20.01 21.35
N GLU A 114 30.64 -19.08 20.43
CA GLU A 114 32.00 -18.63 20.12
C GLU A 114 32.63 -17.89 21.31
N ASP A 115 31.90 -16.98 21.96
CA ASP A 115 32.37 -16.19 23.11
C ASP A 115 32.57 -17.02 24.39
N CYS A 116 31.83 -18.13 24.56
CA CYS A 116 31.97 -19.01 25.71
C CYS A 116 33.27 -19.83 25.72
N GLN A 117 34.00 -19.94 24.60
CA GLN A 117 35.18 -20.81 24.51
C GLN A 117 36.29 -20.41 25.49
N PRO A 118 36.91 -21.39 26.19
CA PRO A 118 36.77 -22.85 26.04
C PRO A 118 35.65 -23.49 26.89
N ASN A 119 34.89 -22.71 27.65
CA ASN A 119 33.84 -23.23 28.53
C ASN A 119 32.58 -23.61 27.74
N ALA A 120 31.84 -24.61 28.23
CA ALA A 120 30.55 -24.96 27.64
C ALA A 120 29.49 -23.91 28.00
N PRO A 121 28.59 -23.56 27.06
CA PRO A 121 27.42 -22.75 27.35
C PRO A 121 26.48 -23.43 28.36
N ASP A 122 25.78 -22.63 29.15
CA ASP A 122 24.79 -23.12 30.11
C ASP A 122 23.53 -23.60 29.39
N LEU A 123 23.20 -24.88 29.53
CA LEU A 123 22.05 -25.50 28.88
C LEU A 123 20.71 -24.90 29.34
N ASP A 124 20.60 -24.45 30.59
CA ASP A 124 19.38 -23.84 31.09
C ASP A 124 19.12 -22.47 30.43
N ASP A 125 20.18 -21.71 30.16
CA ASP A 125 20.09 -20.45 29.41
C ASP A 125 19.65 -20.71 27.95
N VAL A 126 20.13 -21.79 27.31
CA VAL A 126 19.70 -22.16 25.95
C VAL A 126 18.22 -22.49 25.91
N ILE A 127 17.75 -23.31 26.85
CA ILE A 127 16.34 -23.74 26.92
C ILE A 127 15.45 -22.52 27.11
N ARG A 128 15.74 -21.68 28.11
CA ARG A 128 14.94 -20.48 28.39
C ARG A 128 14.98 -19.47 27.26
N PHE A 129 16.12 -19.30 26.61
CA PHE A 129 16.20 -18.41 25.44
C PHE A 129 15.32 -18.89 24.29
N ASN A 130 15.30 -20.21 24.04
CA ASN A 130 14.43 -20.78 23.02
C ASN A 130 12.95 -20.58 23.37
N GLU A 131 12.57 -20.80 24.65
CA GLU A 131 11.21 -20.56 25.15
C GLU A 131 10.80 -19.09 24.98
N ALA A 132 11.66 -18.14 25.37
CA ALA A 132 11.39 -16.71 25.25
C ALA A 132 11.26 -16.25 23.77
N ILE A 133 12.09 -16.79 22.87
CA ILE A 133 11.99 -16.52 21.42
C ILE A 133 10.72 -17.14 20.83
N ASP A 134 10.38 -18.37 21.20
CA ASP A 134 9.18 -19.05 20.69
C ASP A 134 7.91 -18.34 21.18
N GLN A 135 7.90 -17.81 22.41
CA GLN A 135 6.83 -16.94 22.94
C GLN A 135 6.70 -15.64 22.14
N ALA A 136 7.81 -14.91 21.94
CA ALA A 136 7.81 -13.68 21.14
C ALA A 136 7.35 -13.92 19.69
N LEU A 137 7.74 -15.05 19.11
CA LEU A 137 7.31 -15.47 17.78
C LEU A 137 5.81 -15.80 17.75
N ALA A 138 5.28 -16.52 18.74
CA ALA A 138 3.87 -16.85 18.82
C ALA A 138 3.00 -15.59 18.94
N GLU A 139 3.38 -14.65 19.80
CA GLU A 139 2.73 -13.34 19.91
C GLU A 139 2.77 -12.58 18.59
N SER A 140 3.93 -12.53 17.95
CA SER A 140 4.11 -11.85 16.67
C SER A 140 3.22 -12.46 15.58
N VAL A 141 3.14 -13.79 15.50
CA VAL A 141 2.29 -14.49 14.52
C VAL A 141 0.81 -14.20 14.77
N GLY A 142 0.37 -14.19 16.03
CA GLY A 142 -1.00 -13.86 16.41
C GLY A 142 -1.39 -12.44 15.96
N PHE A 143 -0.63 -11.43 16.38
CA PHE A 143 -0.89 -10.03 16.04
C PHE A 143 -0.74 -9.75 14.54
N PHE A 144 0.24 -10.37 13.88
CA PHE A 144 0.37 -10.28 12.43
C PHE A 144 -0.90 -10.77 11.74
N SER A 145 -1.43 -11.92 12.16
CA SER A 145 -2.64 -12.52 11.57
C SER A 145 -3.87 -11.63 11.82
N GLU A 146 -4.04 -11.13 13.04
CA GLU A 146 -5.12 -10.19 13.38
C GLU A 146 -5.06 -8.91 12.56
N GLN A 147 -3.87 -8.33 12.36
CA GLN A 147 -3.72 -7.15 11.50
C GLN A 147 -4.06 -7.44 10.04
N VAL A 148 -3.63 -8.59 9.52
CA VAL A 148 -3.97 -9.00 8.16
C VAL A 148 -5.48 -9.21 8.01
N ASP A 149 -6.13 -9.86 8.99
CA ASP A 149 -7.56 -10.10 9.00
C ASP A 149 -8.37 -8.82 9.22
N GLN A 150 -7.92 -7.91 10.07
CA GLN A 150 -8.54 -6.61 10.25
C GLN A 150 -8.47 -5.79 8.96
N ALA A 151 -7.31 -5.74 8.32
CA ALA A 151 -7.15 -5.11 7.01
C ALA A 151 -8.09 -5.76 5.97
N ARG A 152 -8.21 -7.09 5.96
CA ARG A 152 -9.12 -7.83 5.10
C ARG A 152 -10.60 -7.52 5.39
N ASN A 153 -11.00 -7.41 6.65
CA ASN A 153 -12.38 -7.14 7.05
C ASN A 153 -12.78 -5.69 6.78
N LEU A 154 -11.90 -4.73 7.05
CA LEU A 154 -12.08 -3.33 6.66
C LEU A 154 -12.22 -3.21 5.14
N PHE A 155 -11.40 -3.97 4.40
CA PHE A 155 -11.46 -4.05 2.95
C PHE A 155 -12.79 -4.64 2.43
N LEU A 156 -13.27 -5.73 3.02
CA LEU A 156 -14.58 -6.32 2.70
C LEU A 156 -15.75 -5.39 3.06
N GLY A 157 -15.65 -4.66 4.17
CA GLY A 157 -16.64 -3.66 4.58
C GLY A 157 -16.71 -2.48 3.61
N MET A 158 -15.54 -2.00 3.16
CA MET A 158 -15.44 -0.93 2.16
C MET A 158 -15.99 -1.38 0.80
N LEU A 159 -15.66 -2.60 0.35
CA LEU A 159 -16.25 -3.22 -0.84
C LEU A 159 -17.77 -3.29 -0.79
N GLY A 160 -18.32 -3.75 0.35
CA GLY A 160 -19.76 -3.87 0.54
C GLY A 160 -20.48 -2.52 0.52
N HIS A 161 -19.82 -1.45 0.96
CA HIS A 161 -20.34 -0.09 0.89
C HIS A 161 -20.26 0.46 -0.54
N ASP A 162 -19.10 0.32 -1.19
CA ASP A 162 -18.79 0.98 -2.45
C ASP A 162 -19.41 0.26 -3.67
N LEU A 163 -19.74 -1.03 -3.56
CA LEU A 163 -20.56 -1.77 -4.53
C LEU A 163 -22.07 -1.51 -4.36
N ARG A 164 -22.51 -1.15 -3.16
CA ARG A 164 -23.94 -0.97 -2.85
C ARG A 164 -24.52 0.25 -3.55
N SER A 165 -23.79 1.36 -3.61
CA SER A 165 -24.25 2.60 -4.26
C SER A 165 -24.49 2.46 -5.78
N PRO A 166 -23.56 1.91 -6.60
CA PRO A 166 -23.84 1.65 -8.01
C PRO A 166 -24.92 0.58 -8.21
N LEU A 167 -24.99 -0.44 -7.34
CA LEU A 167 -26.06 -1.45 -7.39
C LEU A 167 -27.44 -0.84 -7.12
N GLN A 168 -27.56 0.03 -6.11
CA GLN A 168 -28.79 0.77 -5.83
C GLN A 168 -29.18 1.66 -7.01
N THR A 169 -28.19 2.32 -7.63
CA THR A 169 -28.44 3.13 -8.83
C THR A 169 -28.94 2.27 -10.00
N ILE A 170 -28.36 1.08 -10.22
CA ILE A 170 -28.83 0.11 -11.20
C ILE A 170 -30.28 -0.30 -10.90
N GLN A 171 -30.59 -0.65 -9.65
CA GLN A 171 -31.92 -1.08 -9.24
C GLN A 171 -32.98 0.01 -9.43
N VAL A 172 -32.75 1.22 -8.93
CA VAL A 172 -33.67 2.36 -9.08
C VAL A 172 -33.91 2.68 -10.54
N THR A 173 -32.85 2.63 -11.35
CA THR A 173 -32.92 2.96 -12.77
C THR A 173 -33.63 1.87 -13.57
N ALA A 174 -33.39 0.59 -13.26
CA ALA A 174 -34.13 -0.53 -13.85
C ALA A 174 -35.61 -0.51 -13.48
N SER A 175 -35.96 -0.18 -12.22
CA SER A 175 -37.35 0.03 -11.79
C SER A 175 -38.01 1.21 -12.51
N TYR A 176 -37.27 2.29 -12.74
CA TYR A 176 -37.75 3.44 -13.52
C TYR A 176 -37.99 3.08 -15.00
N LEU A 177 -37.12 2.27 -15.61
CA LEU A 177 -37.31 1.76 -16.98
C LEU A 177 -38.52 0.82 -17.08
N ALA A 178 -38.70 -0.08 -16.12
CA ALA A 178 -39.84 -1.00 -16.09
C ALA A 178 -41.19 -0.27 -15.96
N ALA A 179 -41.21 0.92 -15.36
CA ALA A 179 -42.40 1.74 -15.20
C ALA A 179 -42.75 2.59 -16.45
N LEU A 180 -41.83 2.71 -17.41
CA LEU A 180 -42.02 3.54 -18.60
C LEU A 180 -42.37 2.68 -19.83
N ASN A 181 -43.65 2.70 -20.23
CA ASN A 181 -44.05 2.30 -21.58
C ASN A 181 -43.48 3.30 -22.60
N ALA A 182 -42.45 2.87 -23.34
CA ALA A 182 -41.78 3.45 -24.52
C ALA A 182 -41.92 4.98 -24.77
N GLY A 183 -40.86 5.74 -24.47
CA GLY A 183 -40.63 7.14 -24.87
C GLY A 183 -39.24 7.65 -24.42
N GLU A 184 -38.82 8.86 -24.81
CA GLU A 184 -37.47 9.47 -24.59
C GLU A 184 -36.90 9.31 -23.16
N ARG A 185 -37.74 9.20 -22.14
CA ARG A 185 -37.34 8.93 -20.73
C ARG A 185 -36.63 7.58 -20.52
N VAL A 186 -36.88 6.60 -21.40
CA VAL A 186 -36.18 5.30 -21.43
C VAL A 186 -34.70 5.47 -21.78
N SER A 187 -34.35 6.44 -22.63
CA SER A 187 -32.96 6.71 -23.02
C SER A 187 -32.12 7.24 -21.84
N GLY A 188 -32.67 8.18 -21.07
CA GLY A 188 -31.97 8.76 -19.91
C GLY A 188 -31.70 7.75 -18.79
N ALA A 189 -32.62 6.81 -18.56
CA ALA A 189 -32.45 5.76 -17.58
C ALA A 189 -31.55 4.61 -18.10
N ALA A 190 -31.64 4.23 -19.37
CA ALA A 190 -30.64 3.33 -19.97
C ALA A 190 -29.20 3.89 -19.82
N ALA A 191 -29.03 5.19 -20.05
CA ALA A 191 -27.73 5.86 -19.87
C ALA A 191 -27.25 5.84 -18.40
N ARG A 192 -28.15 5.99 -17.41
CA ARG A 192 -27.82 5.87 -15.97
C ARG A 192 -27.42 4.45 -15.59
N LEU A 193 -28.04 3.42 -16.17
CA LEU A 193 -27.66 2.02 -15.99
C LEU A 193 -26.25 1.76 -16.52
N MET A 194 -25.97 2.18 -17.76
CA MET A 194 -24.67 1.99 -18.39
C MET A 194 -23.55 2.66 -17.58
N ARG A 195 -23.75 3.91 -17.13
CA ARG A 195 -22.78 4.60 -16.25
C ARG A 195 -22.55 3.89 -14.92
N SER A 196 -23.60 3.32 -14.32
CA SER A 196 -23.49 2.60 -13.05
C SER A 196 -22.78 1.25 -13.20
N GLY A 197 -23.04 0.53 -14.30
CA GLY A 197 -22.34 -0.71 -14.65
C GLY A 197 -20.86 -0.48 -14.95
N ALA A 198 -20.53 0.54 -15.76
CA ALA A 198 -19.15 0.92 -16.05
C ALA A 198 -18.38 1.29 -14.78
N ARG A 199 -19.03 2.00 -13.85
CA ARG A 199 -18.44 2.31 -12.53
C ARG A 199 -18.16 1.05 -11.71
N MET A 200 -19.09 0.10 -11.68
CA MET A 200 -18.89 -1.16 -10.95
C MET A 200 -17.75 -1.99 -11.56
N GLN A 201 -17.63 -2.02 -12.89
CA GLN A 201 -16.53 -2.69 -13.58
C GLN A 201 -15.17 -2.05 -13.22
N SER A 202 -15.07 -0.71 -13.29
CA SER A 202 -13.86 0.02 -12.91
C SER A 202 -13.44 -0.25 -11.46
N LEU A 203 -14.39 -0.31 -10.52
CA LEU A 203 -14.09 -0.66 -9.13
C LEU A 203 -13.56 -2.09 -8.97
N LEU A 204 -14.06 -3.05 -9.76
CA LEU A 204 -13.58 -4.44 -9.75
C LEU A 204 -12.19 -4.57 -10.39
N ASP A 205 -11.93 -3.80 -11.45
CA ASP A 205 -10.64 -3.81 -12.14
C ASP A 205 -9.55 -3.19 -11.24
N ASP A 206 -9.81 -2.04 -10.62
CA ASP A 206 -8.93 -1.41 -9.62
C ASP A 206 -8.63 -2.34 -8.44
N LEU A 207 -9.63 -3.16 -8.04
CA LEU A 207 -9.49 -4.13 -6.97
C LEU A 207 -8.55 -5.29 -7.36
N CYS A 208 -8.71 -5.79 -8.58
CA CYS A 208 -7.86 -6.85 -9.11
C CYS A 208 -6.41 -6.35 -9.21
N ASP A 209 -6.21 -5.13 -9.71
CA ASP A 209 -4.91 -4.49 -9.81
C ASP A 209 -4.29 -4.27 -8.41
N TYR A 210 -5.04 -3.75 -7.44
CA TYR A 210 -4.56 -3.59 -6.05
C TYR A 210 -4.17 -4.92 -5.37
N ASN A 211 -4.98 -5.97 -5.53
CA ASN A 211 -4.61 -7.27 -4.95
C ASN A 211 -3.35 -7.85 -5.61
N ARG A 212 -3.18 -7.65 -6.91
CA ARG A 212 -2.02 -8.12 -7.66
C ARG A 212 -0.75 -7.39 -7.24
N THR A 213 -0.79 -6.06 -7.05
CA THR A 213 0.34 -5.28 -6.56
C THR A 213 0.71 -5.67 -5.13
N ARG A 214 -0.28 -5.89 -4.24
CA ARG A 214 -0.06 -6.34 -2.85
C ARG A 214 0.61 -7.71 -2.76
N LEU A 215 0.34 -8.60 -3.72
CA LEU A 215 0.99 -9.91 -3.83
C LEU A 215 2.40 -9.84 -4.46
N GLY A 216 2.89 -8.64 -4.79
CA GLY A 216 4.22 -8.41 -5.36
C GLY A 216 4.31 -8.62 -6.87
N PHE A 217 3.18 -8.84 -7.56
CA PHE A 217 3.17 -9.10 -9.01
C PHE A 217 3.12 -7.83 -9.87
N GLY A 218 2.91 -6.65 -9.25
CA GLY A 218 2.77 -5.37 -9.96
C GLY A 218 1.59 -5.30 -10.93
N ILE A 219 1.51 -4.21 -11.69
CA ILE A 219 0.57 -4.09 -12.81
C ILE A 219 1.11 -4.88 -13.99
N ASN A 220 0.25 -5.68 -14.63
CA ASN A 220 0.61 -6.37 -15.86
C ASN A 220 0.61 -5.39 -17.03
N VAL A 221 1.77 -5.20 -17.64
CA VAL A 221 2.02 -4.33 -18.79
C VAL A 221 2.31 -5.21 -20.01
N ILE A 222 1.67 -4.91 -21.14
CA ILE A 222 1.94 -5.53 -22.43
C ILE A 222 2.50 -4.43 -23.36
N PRO A 223 3.82 -4.25 -23.42
CA PRO A 223 4.41 -3.15 -24.19
C PRO A 223 4.18 -3.32 -25.69
N ALA A 224 3.77 -2.23 -26.34
CA ALA A 224 3.62 -2.13 -27.78
C ALA A 224 4.11 -0.76 -28.26
N SER A 225 4.42 -0.64 -29.54
CA SER A 225 4.70 0.67 -30.15
C SER A 225 3.41 1.49 -30.12
N VAL A 226 3.40 2.59 -29.37
CA VAL A 226 2.22 3.45 -29.21
C VAL A 226 2.61 4.92 -29.36
N ASN A 227 1.66 5.72 -29.85
CA ASN A 227 1.73 7.18 -29.84
C ASN A 227 0.84 7.69 -28.70
N LEU A 228 1.43 8.23 -27.64
CA LEU A 228 0.66 8.67 -26.47
C LEU A 228 -0.26 9.86 -26.76
N ALA A 229 0.04 10.65 -27.80
CA ALA A 229 -0.85 11.73 -28.21
C ALA A 229 -2.23 11.19 -28.65
N ASP A 230 -2.25 10.09 -29.41
CA ASP A 230 -3.48 9.49 -29.93
C ASP A 230 -4.26 8.82 -28.79
N VAL A 231 -3.56 8.03 -27.96
CA VAL A 231 -4.16 7.35 -26.80
C VAL A 231 -4.80 8.35 -25.82
N PHE A 232 -4.11 9.46 -25.55
CA PHE A 232 -4.61 10.48 -24.63
C PHE A 232 -5.71 11.33 -25.26
N ALA A 233 -5.66 11.62 -26.56
CA ALA A 233 -6.77 12.29 -27.23
C ALA A 233 -8.06 11.47 -27.12
N ASP A 234 -7.98 10.16 -27.36
CA ASP A 234 -9.14 9.25 -27.26
C ASP A 234 -9.75 9.22 -25.84
N GLU A 235 -8.92 9.20 -24.80
CA GLU A 235 -9.39 9.26 -23.41
C GLU A 235 -10.03 10.59 -23.07
N LEU A 236 -9.40 11.71 -23.45
CA LEU A 236 -9.92 13.03 -23.15
C LEU A 236 -11.23 13.30 -23.88
N ASP A 237 -11.42 12.78 -25.10
CA ASP A 237 -12.69 12.85 -25.82
C ASP A 237 -13.80 12.08 -25.10
N GLN A 238 -13.50 10.91 -24.54
CA GLN A 238 -14.44 10.16 -23.70
C GLN A 238 -14.79 10.94 -22.43
N LEU A 239 -13.81 11.53 -21.76
CA LEU A 239 -14.03 12.32 -20.55
C LEU A 239 -14.85 13.59 -20.84
N ARG A 240 -14.58 14.29 -21.95
CA ARG A 240 -15.39 15.44 -22.41
C ARG A 240 -16.84 15.05 -22.67
N ALA A 241 -17.09 13.86 -23.23
CA ALA A 241 -18.45 13.37 -23.46
C ALA A 241 -19.20 13.08 -22.15
N VAL A 242 -18.50 12.65 -21.10
CA VAL A 242 -19.09 12.37 -19.79
C VAL A 242 -19.22 13.63 -18.92
N HIS A 243 -18.32 14.60 -19.10
CA HIS A 243 -18.24 15.86 -18.34
C HIS A 243 -18.38 17.08 -19.29
N PRO A 244 -19.54 17.29 -19.93
CA PRO A 244 -19.69 18.31 -20.98
C PRO A 244 -19.54 19.75 -20.47
N ASP A 245 -19.77 19.98 -19.17
CA ASP A 245 -19.61 21.29 -18.54
C ASP A 245 -18.15 21.58 -18.13
N ARG A 246 -17.23 20.61 -18.33
CA ARG A 246 -15.83 20.75 -17.96
C ARG A 246 -14.97 21.07 -19.18
N GLN A 247 -14.14 22.10 -19.07
CA GLN A 247 -13.09 22.36 -20.06
C GLN A 247 -11.89 21.45 -19.79
N ILE A 248 -11.58 20.60 -20.77
CA ILE A 248 -10.43 19.69 -20.76
C ILE A 248 -9.58 20.00 -21.98
N GLU A 249 -8.34 20.45 -21.79
CA GLU A 249 -7.42 20.89 -22.84
C GLU A 249 -6.26 19.89 -22.98
N LEU A 250 -5.83 19.63 -24.22
CA LEU A 250 -4.65 18.81 -24.53
C LEU A 250 -3.64 19.66 -25.32
N GLU A 251 -2.42 19.74 -24.81
CA GLU A 251 -1.30 20.41 -25.46
C GLU A 251 -0.19 19.38 -25.73
N LEU A 252 0.30 19.32 -26.96
CA LEU A 252 1.36 18.40 -27.38
C LEU A 252 2.59 19.17 -27.84
N HIS A 253 3.74 18.78 -27.31
CA HIS A 253 5.05 19.31 -27.67
C HIS A 253 6.04 18.18 -27.93
N GLY A 254 6.69 18.19 -29.10
CA GLY A 254 7.66 17.15 -29.46
C GLY A 254 7.02 15.83 -29.92
N ASP A 255 7.77 14.74 -29.81
CA ASP A 255 7.37 13.41 -30.29
C ASP A 255 6.90 12.52 -29.13
N ALA A 256 5.70 11.95 -29.21
CA ALA A 256 5.10 11.13 -28.16
C ALA A 256 5.11 9.61 -28.47
N GLN A 257 5.93 9.17 -29.43
CA GLN A 257 6.08 7.76 -29.78
C GLN A 257 7.05 7.01 -28.84
N GLY A 258 6.71 5.78 -28.50
CA GLY A 258 7.57 4.89 -27.71
C GLY A 258 6.94 3.52 -27.48
N VAL A 259 7.52 2.74 -26.58
CA VAL A 259 7.10 1.36 -26.29
C VAL A 259 6.48 1.27 -24.90
N TRP A 260 5.16 1.16 -24.84
CA TRP A 260 4.39 1.11 -23.59
C TRP A 260 3.09 0.31 -23.77
N ASP A 261 2.37 0.05 -22.67
CA ASP A 261 0.99 -0.43 -22.72
C ASP A 261 0.04 0.77 -22.77
N GLY A 262 -0.47 1.06 -23.98
CA GLY A 262 -1.35 2.19 -24.22
C GLY A 262 -2.63 2.15 -23.36
N GLN A 263 -3.23 0.98 -23.14
CA GLN A 263 -4.45 0.85 -22.35
C GLN A 263 -4.20 1.19 -20.88
N ARG A 264 -3.06 0.75 -20.33
CA ARG A 264 -2.68 1.11 -18.96
C ARG A 264 -2.36 2.60 -18.84
N LEU A 265 -1.66 3.19 -19.80
CA LEU A 265 -1.38 4.63 -19.77
C LEU A 265 -2.65 5.48 -19.95
N GLN A 266 -3.63 4.98 -20.71
CA GLN A 266 -4.97 5.57 -20.80
C GLN A 266 -5.65 5.61 -19.42
N GLN A 267 -5.65 4.48 -18.69
CA GLN A 267 -6.18 4.38 -17.32
C GLN A 267 -5.46 5.33 -16.35
N LEU A 268 -4.13 5.45 -16.45
CA LEU A 268 -3.35 6.40 -15.67
C LEU A 268 -3.83 7.83 -15.94
N LEU A 269 -3.97 8.24 -17.20
CA LEU A 269 -4.42 9.59 -17.54
C LEU A 269 -5.84 9.85 -17.02
N GLY A 270 -6.77 8.90 -17.25
CA GLY A 270 -8.14 9.02 -16.78
C GLY A 270 -8.21 9.22 -15.26
N ASN A 271 -7.40 8.49 -14.49
CA ASN A 271 -7.31 8.67 -13.04
C ASN A 271 -6.83 10.06 -12.62
N LEU A 272 -5.84 10.63 -13.31
CA LEU A 272 -5.34 11.97 -13.03
C LEU A 272 -6.33 13.06 -13.42
N VAL A 273 -6.96 12.94 -14.60
CA VAL A 273 -7.93 13.94 -15.09
C VAL A 273 -9.21 13.92 -14.26
N LEU A 274 -9.71 12.75 -13.88
CA LEU A 274 -10.88 12.65 -12.98
C LEU A 274 -10.58 13.20 -11.57
N ASN A 275 -9.33 13.09 -11.12
CA ASN A 275 -8.90 13.73 -9.87
C ASN A 275 -8.90 15.26 -10.02
N ALA A 276 -8.31 15.77 -11.09
CA ALA A 276 -8.27 17.19 -11.43
C ALA A 276 -9.66 17.81 -11.69
N ASP A 277 -10.58 17.04 -12.27
CA ASP A 277 -11.98 17.42 -12.44
C ASP A 277 -12.69 17.57 -11.08
N ARG A 278 -12.50 16.59 -10.20
CA ARG A 278 -13.17 16.53 -8.90
C ARG A 278 -12.72 17.62 -7.94
N TYR A 279 -11.41 17.86 -7.86
CA TYR A 279 -10.81 18.75 -6.86
C TYR A 279 -10.44 20.12 -7.41
N GLY A 280 -10.56 20.31 -8.73
CA GLY A 280 -10.28 21.59 -9.36
C GLY A 280 -11.43 22.60 -9.24
N ALA A 281 -11.10 23.87 -9.40
CA ALA A 281 -12.07 24.95 -9.52
C ALA A 281 -12.96 24.69 -10.76
N PRO A 282 -14.29 24.69 -10.63
CA PRO A 282 -15.21 24.27 -11.68
C PRO A 282 -15.10 25.10 -12.96
N ASP A 283 -14.81 26.40 -12.83
CA ASP A 283 -14.73 27.36 -13.93
C ASP A 283 -13.32 27.44 -14.57
N SER A 284 -12.37 26.60 -14.15
CA SER A 284 -11.01 26.54 -14.70
C SER A 284 -10.77 25.24 -15.48
N PRO A 285 -10.02 25.27 -16.59
CA PRO A 285 -9.77 24.08 -17.37
C PRO A 285 -8.85 23.09 -16.65
N VAL A 286 -9.05 21.80 -16.91
CA VAL A 286 -8.04 20.77 -16.66
C VAL A 286 -7.14 20.72 -17.88
N ARG A 287 -5.85 21.04 -17.71
CA ARG A 287 -4.86 21.03 -18.80
C ARG A 287 -4.03 19.77 -18.75
N VAL A 288 -3.92 19.07 -19.88
CA VAL A 288 -3.02 17.94 -20.08
C VAL A 288 -1.93 18.37 -21.04
N VAL A 289 -0.68 18.40 -20.59
CA VAL A 289 0.48 18.78 -21.39
C VAL A 289 1.35 17.55 -21.60
N VAL A 290 1.58 17.17 -22.85
CA VAL A 290 2.45 16.06 -23.25
C VAL A 290 3.69 16.64 -23.91
N THR A 291 4.85 16.44 -23.30
CA THR A 291 6.14 16.90 -23.83
C THR A 291 7.06 15.70 -24.04
N GLY A 292 7.42 15.42 -25.29
CA GLY A 292 8.35 14.36 -25.63
C GLY A 292 9.71 14.90 -26.06
N ASP A 293 10.78 14.38 -25.45
CA ASP A 293 12.16 14.55 -25.89
C ASP A 293 12.77 13.20 -26.33
N GLU A 294 14.05 13.14 -26.69
CA GLU A 294 14.67 11.91 -27.18
C GLU A 294 14.70 10.75 -26.15
N ALA A 295 14.66 11.05 -24.85
CA ALA A 295 14.83 10.07 -23.77
C ALA A 295 13.50 9.65 -23.12
N GLU A 296 12.62 10.61 -22.85
CA GLU A 296 11.36 10.38 -22.13
C GLU A 296 10.18 11.14 -22.74
N VAL A 297 8.97 10.69 -22.40
CA VAL A 297 7.74 11.47 -22.54
C VAL A 297 7.27 11.90 -21.16
N ARG A 298 7.09 13.21 -21.00
CA ARG A 298 6.51 13.83 -19.82
C ARG A 298 5.05 14.13 -20.05
N VAL A 299 4.21 13.73 -19.11
CA VAL A 299 2.77 14.00 -19.10
C VAL A 299 2.45 14.80 -17.85
N GLU A 300 1.83 15.95 -18.00
CA GLU A 300 1.48 16.81 -16.89
C GLU A 300 -0.02 17.11 -16.91
N VAL A 301 -0.71 16.81 -15.81
CA VAL A 301 -2.12 17.12 -15.62
C VAL A 301 -2.24 18.22 -14.57
N ARG A 302 -2.79 19.37 -14.97
CA ARG A 302 -2.90 20.57 -14.14
C ARG A 302 -4.36 20.97 -13.93
N ASN A 303 -4.67 21.43 -12.73
CA ASN A 303 -5.92 22.10 -12.43
C ASN A 303 -5.72 23.24 -11.44
N SER A 304 -6.47 24.31 -11.61
CA SER A 304 -6.62 25.32 -10.56
C SER A 304 -7.48 24.77 -9.44
N GLY A 305 -7.25 25.16 -8.19
CA GLY A 305 -8.05 24.68 -7.07
C GLY A 305 -7.41 25.00 -5.72
N PRO A 306 -8.08 24.65 -4.60
CA PRO A 306 -7.48 24.79 -3.28
C PRO A 306 -6.22 23.94 -3.19
N GLY A 307 -5.16 24.52 -2.62
CA GLY A 307 -3.89 23.84 -2.43
C GLY A 307 -3.99 22.61 -1.52
N ILE A 308 -3.18 21.60 -1.82
CA ILE A 308 -3.10 20.36 -1.05
C ILE A 308 -2.12 20.55 0.10
N GLU A 309 -2.53 20.17 1.32
CA GLU A 309 -1.66 20.22 2.50
C GLU A 309 -0.37 19.41 2.28
N ARG A 310 0.77 19.95 2.72
CA ARG A 310 2.09 19.30 2.55
C ARG A 310 2.17 17.91 3.16
N SER A 311 1.46 17.65 4.25
CA SER A 311 1.42 16.32 4.88
C SER A 311 0.70 15.30 3.99
N LEU A 312 -0.38 15.72 3.33
CA LEU A 312 -1.16 14.91 2.41
C LEU A 312 -0.42 14.67 1.09
N LEU A 313 0.30 15.67 0.54
CA LEU A 313 1.11 15.52 -0.67
C LEU A 313 2.13 14.37 -0.58
N LYS A 314 2.75 14.17 0.59
CA LYS A 314 3.72 13.09 0.83
C LYS A 314 3.12 11.68 0.72
N ARG A 315 1.81 11.58 0.85
CA ARG A 315 1.06 10.32 0.99
C ARG A 315 -0.07 10.21 -0.02
N ILE A 316 -0.18 11.14 -0.96
CA ILE A 316 -1.33 11.24 -1.86
C ILE A 316 -1.45 10.05 -2.82
N PHE A 317 -0.33 9.35 -3.06
CA PHE A 317 -0.27 8.13 -3.84
C PHE A 317 -0.39 6.86 -2.98
N ASP A 318 -0.50 6.95 -1.65
CA ASP A 318 -0.78 5.78 -0.82
C ASP A 318 -2.19 5.25 -1.15
N PRO A 319 -2.42 3.93 -1.12
CA PRO A 319 -3.74 3.36 -1.38
C PRO A 319 -4.76 3.78 -0.30
N LEU A 320 -6.02 3.88 -0.71
CA LEU A 320 -7.17 4.15 0.16
C LEU A 320 -7.14 5.53 0.83
N GLN A 321 -6.37 6.48 0.28
CA GLN A 321 -6.37 7.85 0.74
C GLN A 321 -7.63 8.57 0.27
N ARG A 322 -8.34 9.20 1.21
CA ARG A 322 -9.54 10.01 0.95
C ARG A 322 -9.28 11.43 1.46
N GLY A 323 -9.71 12.42 0.68
CA GLY A 323 -9.56 13.84 1.03
C GLY A 323 -10.37 14.23 2.28
N PRO A 324 -10.04 15.35 2.95
CA PRO A 324 -10.65 15.79 4.19
C PRO A 324 -12.11 16.26 4.08
N ASP A 325 -12.63 16.53 2.88
CA ASP A 325 -13.99 17.02 2.67
C ASP A 325 -15.05 15.92 2.86
N ARG A 326 -15.42 15.67 4.12
CA ARG A 326 -16.60 14.86 4.49
C ARG A 326 -17.90 15.66 4.58
N GLU A 327 -17.88 16.98 4.37
CA GLU A 327 -18.96 17.86 4.84
C GLU A 327 -19.86 18.49 3.77
N ASN A 328 -19.48 18.49 2.48
CA ASN A 328 -20.17 19.33 1.49
C ASN A 328 -21.17 18.62 0.56
N GLY A 329 -21.48 17.33 0.75
CA GLY A 329 -22.58 16.64 0.02
C GLY A 329 -22.44 16.61 -1.51
N ARG A 330 -21.32 17.12 -2.05
CA ARG A 330 -20.83 16.93 -3.42
C ARG A 330 -19.97 15.68 -3.55
N ASP A 331 -19.99 14.81 -2.52
CA ASP A 331 -19.42 13.49 -2.61
C ASP A 331 -20.10 12.74 -3.75
N GLY A 332 -19.38 12.57 -4.85
CA GLY A 332 -19.53 11.33 -5.60
C GLY A 332 -19.08 10.20 -4.69
N GLU A 333 -20.01 9.65 -3.91
CA GLU A 333 -19.90 8.62 -2.84
C GLU A 333 -19.17 7.30 -3.21
N GLY A 334 -18.28 7.24 -4.21
CA GLY A 334 -17.91 5.97 -4.83
C GLY A 334 -16.54 5.84 -5.46
N SER A 335 -15.48 6.49 -4.93
CA SER A 335 -14.11 6.06 -5.27
C SER A 335 -13.38 5.56 -4.05
N LEU A 336 -12.82 4.35 -4.13
CA LEU A 336 -12.06 3.67 -3.08
C LEU A 336 -10.80 4.43 -2.61
N GLY A 337 -10.45 5.56 -3.23
CA GLY A 337 -9.18 6.25 -3.00
C GLY A 337 -8.01 5.52 -3.66
N LEU A 338 -8.29 4.74 -4.70
CA LEU A 338 -7.27 3.94 -5.41
C LEU A 338 -6.75 4.63 -6.68
N GLY A 339 -7.48 5.58 -7.28
CA GLY A 339 -7.12 6.12 -8.60
C GLY A 339 -5.68 6.66 -8.69
N LEU A 340 -5.25 7.50 -7.74
CA LEU A 340 -3.88 8.03 -7.72
C LEU A 340 -2.84 6.94 -7.41
N TYR A 341 -3.17 5.99 -6.53
CA TYR A 341 -2.30 4.83 -6.26
C TYR A 341 -2.10 3.99 -7.52
N ILE A 342 -3.18 3.64 -8.24
CA ILE A 342 -3.14 2.89 -9.49
C ILE A 342 -2.36 3.64 -10.56
N ALA A 343 -2.57 4.96 -10.71
CA ALA A 343 -1.77 5.79 -11.61
C ALA A 343 -0.27 5.69 -11.27
N SER A 344 0.09 5.70 -9.99
CA SER A 344 1.48 5.54 -9.54
C SER A 344 2.06 4.15 -9.83
N GLU A 345 1.27 3.09 -9.65
CA GLU A 345 1.71 1.72 -9.92
C GLU A 345 1.84 1.45 -11.43
N ILE A 346 0.96 2.04 -12.25
CA ILE A 346 1.07 2.01 -13.72
C ILE A 346 2.35 2.73 -14.16
N ALA A 347 2.64 3.91 -13.63
CA ALA A 347 3.88 4.64 -13.96
C ALA A 347 5.12 3.80 -13.60
N LYS A 348 5.16 3.22 -12.40
CA LYS A 348 6.24 2.33 -11.95
C LYS A 348 6.38 1.09 -12.83
N ALA A 349 5.27 0.48 -13.24
CA ALA A 349 5.28 -0.70 -14.11
C ALA A 349 5.84 -0.40 -15.52
N HIS A 350 5.86 0.87 -15.93
CA HIS A 350 6.52 1.35 -17.14
C HIS A 350 7.92 1.95 -16.87
N HIS A 351 8.52 1.66 -15.71
CA HIS A 351 9.81 2.21 -15.27
C HIS A 351 9.83 3.75 -15.18
N GLY A 352 8.66 4.37 -15.11
CA GLY A 352 8.48 5.80 -14.97
C GLY A 352 8.34 6.26 -13.52
N THR A 353 8.15 7.57 -13.38
CA THR A 353 7.92 8.23 -12.09
C THR A 353 6.67 9.09 -12.14
N ILE A 354 5.99 9.24 -11.01
CA ILE A 354 4.92 10.22 -10.83
C ILE A 354 5.25 11.13 -9.63
N GLU A 355 5.03 12.43 -9.81
CA GLU A 355 5.18 13.45 -8.77
C GLU A 355 3.91 14.31 -8.70
N ALA A 356 3.59 14.82 -7.52
CA ALA A 356 2.54 15.81 -7.32
C ALA A 356 3.14 17.10 -6.75
N ARG A 357 2.71 18.25 -7.30
CA ARG A 357 3.02 19.58 -6.79
C ARG A 357 1.71 20.32 -6.61
N SER A 358 1.58 21.05 -5.52
CA SER A 358 0.40 21.86 -5.27
C SER A 358 0.81 23.12 -4.53
N ASP A 359 0.30 24.26 -4.99
CA ASP A 359 0.38 25.55 -4.32
C ASP A 359 -1.02 26.10 -4.04
N GLU A 360 -1.14 27.36 -3.62
CA GLU A 360 -2.43 27.97 -3.26
C GLU A 360 -3.40 28.11 -4.44
N THR A 361 -2.91 27.95 -5.68
CA THR A 361 -3.64 28.26 -6.90
C THR A 361 -3.75 27.09 -7.87
N GLU A 362 -2.75 26.21 -7.91
CA GLU A 362 -2.64 25.13 -8.89
C GLU A 362 -2.17 23.82 -8.25
N THR A 363 -2.69 22.71 -8.75
CA THR A 363 -2.15 21.37 -8.53
C THR A 363 -1.73 20.77 -9.87
N ALA A 364 -0.54 20.17 -9.90
CA ALA A 364 0.05 19.53 -11.06
C ALA A 364 0.54 18.12 -10.71
N PHE A 365 0.08 17.12 -11.47
CA PHE A 365 0.61 15.77 -11.45
C PHE A 365 1.53 15.58 -12.66
N THR A 366 2.79 15.23 -12.42
CA THR A 366 3.78 15.03 -13.48
C THR A 366 4.20 13.57 -13.54
N VAL A 367 4.01 12.94 -14.70
CA VAL A 367 4.46 11.58 -15.00
C VAL A 367 5.61 11.66 -16.00
N ARG A 368 6.68 10.92 -15.75
CA ARG A 368 7.82 10.76 -16.68
C ARG A 368 7.92 9.31 -17.10
N LEU A 369 7.93 9.06 -18.40
CA LEU A 369 7.93 7.73 -19.01
C LEU A 369 9.14 7.56 -19.94
N PRO A 370 10.10 6.67 -19.65
CA PRO A 370 11.18 6.34 -20.56
C PRO A 370 10.63 5.74 -21.87
N ARG A 371 11.19 6.09 -23.03
CA ARG A 371 10.70 5.61 -24.35
C ARG A 371 10.93 4.13 -24.63
N SER A 372 11.85 3.51 -23.91
CA SER A 372 12.24 2.11 -24.07
C SER A 372 12.29 1.47 -22.69
N THR A 373 11.33 0.60 -22.41
CA THR A 373 11.34 -0.28 -21.23
C THR A 373 12.21 -1.51 -21.45
#